data_AF-A0A350YK32-F1
#
_entry.id   AF-A0A350YK32-F1
#
_cell.length_a   1.000
_cell.length_b   1.000
_cell.length_c   1.000
_cell.angle_alpha   90.00
_cell.angle_beta   90.00
_cell.angle_gamma   90.00
#
_symmetry.space_group_name_H-M   'P 1'
#
loop_
_entity.id
_entity.type
_entity.pdbx_description
1 polymer ?
#
loop_
_entity_poly.entity_id
_entity_poly.type
_entity_poly.pdbx_seq_one_letter_code
_entity_poly.pdbx_strand_id
1 'polypeptide(L)'
;MKTTYARRRFYRGFTLTETVIVLGVMGLVVAAIWTTASVVRQRQPVLDTVQLVTDIATNVRGVYTGHPNAVPPLTPDAQVDAGLFPASVVNETQDDTINSWGGTLFLRFNNPIGTGFSVEVDIPATIDVTERRAACLGLMTSLPAVATNYAGGFNNTLPTSAVEIDPVQGNAPSLAFVRDGAAWEDATKKSVAQITTDTTSCTGVAFYFRL
;
A
#
# COMPACT_ATOMS: atom_id res chain seq x y z
N MET A 1 49.89 -65.68 22.63
CA MET A 1 48.45 -65.39 22.43
C MET A 1 48.18 -64.00 23.01
N LYS A 2 47.99 -62.97 22.18
CA LYS A 2 47.76 -61.58 22.63
C LYS A 2 46.26 -61.26 22.48
N THR A 3 45.58 -61.04 23.59
CA THR A 3 44.18 -60.61 23.64
C THR A 3 44.11 -59.08 23.54
N THR A 4 43.69 -58.58 22.38
CA THR A 4 43.47 -57.16 22.12
C THR A 4 42.06 -56.79 22.59
N TYR A 5 41.95 -55.99 23.66
CA TYR A 5 40.65 -55.50 24.15
C TYR A 5 40.20 -54.28 23.34
N ALA A 6 39.13 -54.43 22.57
CA ALA A 6 38.49 -53.32 21.86
C ALA A 6 37.80 -52.38 22.87
N ARG A 7 38.29 -51.14 22.96
CA ARG A 7 37.74 -50.08 23.82
C ARG A 7 36.40 -49.61 23.22
N ARG A 8 35.27 -50.05 23.78
CA ARG A 8 33.94 -49.53 23.40
C ARG A 8 33.88 -48.04 23.71
N ARG A 9 33.75 -47.22 22.66
CA ARG A 9 33.52 -45.77 22.75
C ARG A 9 32.07 -45.59 23.18
N PHE A 10 31.83 -45.20 24.43
CA PHE A 10 30.51 -44.80 24.88
C PHE A 10 30.13 -43.50 24.17
N TYR A 11 29.28 -43.60 23.15
CA TYR A 11 28.53 -42.45 22.65
C TYR A 11 27.61 -42.01 23.78
N ARG A 12 27.93 -40.88 24.43
CA ARG A 12 27.08 -40.27 25.44
C ARG A 12 25.81 -39.83 24.72
N GLY A 13 24.74 -40.61 24.86
CA GLY A 13 23.41 -40.23 24.39
C GLY A 13 22.93 -38.99 25.14
N PHE A 14 22.20 -38.12 24.45
CA PHE A 14 21.58 -36.93 25.02
C PHE A 14 20.78 -37.32 26.27
N THR A 15 21.02 -36.61 27.38
CA THR A 15 20.26 -36.84 28.60
C THR A 15 18.82 -36.37 28.40
N LEU A 16 17.85 -37.07 28.99
CA LEU A 16 16.42 -36.77 28.83
C LEU A 16 16.08 -35.32 29.23
N THR A 17 16.80 -34.79 30.21
CA THR A 17 16.74 -33.39 30.66
C THR A 17 17.28 -32.38 29.64
N GLU A 18 18.34 -32.73 28.92
CA GLU A 18 18.95 -31.86 27.90
C GLU A 18 18.01 -31.70 26.70
N THR A 19 17.32 -32.78 26.30
CA THR A 19 16.28 -32.70 25.26
C THR A 19 15.08 -31.84 25.66
N VAL A 20 14.66 -31.86 26.93
CA VAL A 20 13.53 -31.04 27.40
C VAL A 20 13.87 -29.55 27.35
N ILE A 21 15.09 -29.18 27.75
CA ILE A 21 15.54 -27.78 27.69
C ILE A 21 15.63 -27.31 26.25
N VAL A 22 16.20 -28.12 25.35
CA VAL A 22 16.32 -27.78 23.93
C VAL A 22 14.94 -27.60 23.28
N LEU A 23 13.99 -28.49 23.58
CA LEU A 23 12.62 -28.37 23.09
C LEU A 23 11.92 -27.11 23.64
N GLY A 24 12.18 -26.74 24.90
CA GLY A 24 11.66 -25.50 25.48
C GLY A 24 12.18 -24.26 24.76
N VAL A 25 13.49 -24.19 24.49
CA VAL A 25 14.09 -23.07 23.75
C VAL A 25 13.58 -23.03 22.30
N MET A 26 13.51 -24.17 21.61
CA MET A 26 13.00 -24.23 20.24
C MET A 26 11.53 -23.83 20.16
N GLY A 27 10.69 -24.23 21.12
CA GLY A 27 9.30 -23.78 21.20
C GLY A 27 9.17 -22.27 21.34
N LEU A 28 10.04 -21.64 22.15
CA LEU A 28 10.07 -20.18 22.31
C LEU A 28 10.52 -19.48 21.02
N VAL A 29 11.54 -20.00 20.34
CA VAL A 29 12.04 -19.44 19.07
C VAL A 29 10.96 -19.48 17.99
N VAL A 30 10.26 -20.61 17.84
CA VAL A 30 9.17 -20.74 16.86
C VAL A 30 8.03 -19.78 17.17
N ALA A 31 7.67 -19.61 18.45
CA ALA A 31 6.66 -18.64 18.86
C ALA A 31 7.07 -17.20 18.55
N ALA A 32 8.34 -16.83 18.74
CA ALA A 32 8.86 -15.50 18.42
C ALA A 32 8.92 -15.23 16.90
N ILE A 33 9.21 -16.25 16.08
CA ILE A 33 9.20 -16.11 14.62
C ILE A 33 7.78 -15.91 14.10
N TRP A 34 6.79 -16.59 14.69
CA TRP A 34 5.40 -16.45 14.26
C TRP A 34 4.87 -15.01 14.42
N THR A 35 5.16 -14.40 15.58
CA THR A 35 4.71 -13.02 15.87
C THR A 35 5.39 -11.98 14.99
N THR A 36 6.68 -12.17 14.68
CA THR A 36 7.43 -11.24 13.82
C THR A 36 7.02 -11.38 12.35
N ALA A 37 6.81 -12.60 11.85
CA ALA A 37 6.37 -12.85 10.49
C ALA A 37 4.99 -12.24 10.19
N SER A 38 4.06 -12.24 11.15
CA SER A 38 2.74 -11.61 10.98
C SER A 38 2.81 -10.09 10.79
N VAL A 39 3.76 -9.42 11.45
CA VAL A 39 3.90 -7.95 11.34
C VAL A 39 4.49 -7.55 9.99
N VAL A 40 5.48 -8.30 9.48
CA VAL A 40 6.11 -8.02 8.18
C VAL A 40 5.12 -8.26 7.04
N ARG A 41 4.35 -9.37 7.09
CA ARG A 41 3.33 -9.68 6.07
C ARG A 41 2.25 -8.61 5.94
N GLN A 42 1.89 -7.93 7.04
CA GLN A 42 0.89 -6.87 7.00
C GLN A 42 1.45 -5.52 6.51
N ARG A 43 2.76 -5.28 6.68
CA ARG A 43 3.39 -4.00 6.34
C ARG A 43 3.98 -3.94 4.94
N GLN A 44 4.47 -5.07 4.42
CA GLN A 44 5.09 -5.10 3.09
C GLN A 44 4.15 -4.65 1.96
N PRO A 45 2.88 -5.14 1.88
CA PRO A 45 1.95 -4.71 0.84
C PRO A 45 1.67 -3.21 0.87
N VAL A 46 1.64 -2.63 2.07
CA VAL A 46 1.47 -1.17 2.27
C VAL A 46 2.67 -0.43 1.70
N LEU A 47 3.90 -0.81 2.08
CA LEU A 47 5.12 -0.16 1.60
C LEU A 47 5.28 -0.27 0.08
N ASP A 48 5.02 -1.44 -0.48
CA ASP A 48 5.09 -1.68 -1.92
C ASP A 48 4.08 -0.79 -2.67
N THR A 49 2.85 -0.69 -2.16
CA THR A 49 1.81 0.16 -2.76
C THR A 49 2.13 1.65 -2.60
N VAL A 50 2.71 2.06 -1.47
CA VAL A 50 3.15 3.46 -1.24
C VAL A 50 4.24 3.86 -2.22
N GLN A 51 5.23 3.00 -2.41
CA GLN A 51 6.29 3.21 -3.39
C GLN A 51 5.69 3.35 -4.79
N LEU A 52 4.77 2.45 -5.15
CA LEU A 52 4.09 2.49 -6.44
C LEU A 52 3.31 3.79 -6.67
N VAL A 53 2.52 4.24 -5.69
CA VAL A 53 1.77 5.52 -5.76
C VAL A 53 2.74 6.69 -5.95
N THR A 54 3.87 6.67 -5.27
CA THR A 54 4.91 7.71 -5.35
C THR A 54 5.60 7.72 -6.72
N ASP A 55 5.87 6.55 -7.27
CA ASP A 55 6.48 6.40 -8.60
C ASP A 55 5.51 6.89 -9.69
N ILE A 56 4.23 6.52 -9.62
CA ILE A 56 3.19 7.04 -10.51
C ILE A 56 3.13 8.56 -10.43
N ALA A 57 3.13 9.12 -9.23
CA ALA A 57 3.08 10.58 -9.06
C ALA A 57 4.30 11.29 -9.67
N THR A 58 5.48 10.67 -9.56
CA THR A 58 6.73 11.17 -10.15
C THR A 58 6.68 11.09 -11.68
N ASN A 59 6.22 9.97 -12.24
CA ASN A 59 6.11 9.75 -13.68
C ASN A 59 5.10 10.71 -14.31
N VAL A 60 3.93 10.88 -13.70
CA VAL A 60 2.90 11.81 -14.16
C VAL A 60 3.44 13.24 -14.22
N ARG A 61 4.14 13.69 -13.18
CA ARG A 61 4.80 15.00 -13.23
C ARG A 61 5.83 15.07 -14.33
N GLY A 62 6.74 14.09 -14.42
CA GLY A 62 7.75 14.03 -15.47
C GLY A 62 7.20 14.20 -16.89
N VAL A 63 6.03 13.64 -17.17
CA VAL A 63 5.36 13.75 -18.48
C VAL A 63 4.65 15.11 -18.67
N TYR A 64 3.96 15.61 -17.63
CA TYR A 64 3.00 16.71 -17.78
C TYR A 64 3.45 18.08 -17.24
N THR A 65 4.54 18.22 -16.47
CA THR A 65 4.98 19.54 -15.94
C THR A 65 5.30 20.56 -17.05
N GLY A 66 5.63 20.10 -18.27
CA GLY A 66 5.81 20.95 -19.45
C GLY A 66 4.65 20.96 -20.44
N HIS A 67 3.60 20.16 -20.20
CA HIS A 67 2.50 19.93 -21.13
C HIS A 67 1.13 19.97 -20.42
N PRO A 68 0.76 21.10 -19.79
CA PRO A 68 -0.46 21.19 -18.95
C PRO A 68 -1.77 20.99 -19.71
N ASN A 69 -1.73 21.08 -21.04
CA ASN A 69 -2.87 20.92 -21.94
C ASN A 69 -2.84 19.60 -22.75
N ALA A 70 -1.88 18.71 -22.49
CA ALA A 70 -1.87 17.40 -23.15
C ALA A 70 -3.12 16.61 -22.75
N VAL A 71 -3.61 15.78 -23.68
CA VAL A 71 -4.76 14.91 -23.42
C VAL A 71 -4.27 13.68 -22.68
N PRO A 72 -4.83 13.34 -21.51
CA PRO A 72 -4.34 12.20 -20.74
C PRO A 72 -4.84 10.89 -21.37
N PRO A 73 -4.02 9.82 -21.35
CA PRO A 73 -4.52 8.49 -21.66
C PRO A 73 -5.55 8.07 -20.60
N LEU A 74 -6.69 7.57 -21.06
CA LEU A 74 -7.82 7.20 -20.20
C LEU A 74 -7.90 5.70 -19.90
N THR A 75 -7.19 4.88 -20.68
CA THR A 75 -7.15 3.42 -20.50
C THR A 75 -5.87 3.00 -19.77
N PRO A 76 -5.91 1.93 -18.95
CA PRO A 76 -4.72 1.41 -18.27
C PRO A 76 -3.56 1.13 -19.23
N ASP A 77 -3.81 0.47 -20.36
CA ASP A 77 -2.78 0.17 -21.36
C ASP A 77 -2.11 1.44 -21.91
N ALA A 78 -2.91 2.45 -22.25
CA ALA A 78 -2.37 3.70 -22.76
C ALA A 78 -1.61 4.49 -21.68
N GLN A 79 -1.96 4.30 -20.40
CA GLN A 79 -1.24 4.88 -19.27
C GLN A 79 0.10 4.18 -19.04
N VAL A 80 0.18 2.87 -19.29
CA VAL A 80 1.43 2.10 -19.27
C VAL A 80 2.32 2.46 -20.45
N ASP A 81 1.76 2.53 -21.66
CA ASP A 81 2.47 2.93 -22.88
C ASP A 81 3.04 4.37 -22.76
N ALA A 82 2.30 5.25 -22.08
CA ALA A 82 2.76 6.61 -21.76
C ALA A 82 3.79 6.67 -20.63
N GLY A 83 4.17 5.53 -20.03
CA GLY A 83 5.13 5.44 -18.93
C GLY A 83 4.63 6.00 -17.60
N LEU A 84 3.32 6.16 -17.43
CA LEU A 84 2.72 6.70 -16.21
C LEU A 84 2.66 5.62 -15.13
N PHE A 85 2.26 4.40 -15.52
CA PHE A 85 2.38 3.21 -14.69
C PHE A 85 3.66 2.43 -15.01
N PRO A 86 4.34 1.87 -13.99
CA PRO A 86 5.41 0.91 -14.24
C PRO A 86 4.85 -0.38 -14.86
N ALA A 87 5.56 -0.98 -15.81
CA ALA A 87 5.11 -2.20 -16.50
C ALA A 87 4.84 -3.38 -15.53
N SER A 88 5.46 -3.38 -14.35
CA SER A 88 5.30 -4.43 -13.33
C SER A 88 3.91 -4.51 -12.71
N VAL A 89 3.04 -3.52 -12.93
CA VAL A 89 1.70 -3.49 -12.33
C VAL A 89 0.59 -3.89 -13.28
N VAL A 90 0.90 -4.18 -14.55
CA VAL A 90 -0.09 -4.63 -15.52
C VAL A 90 -0.35 -6.10 -15.31
N ASN A 91 -1.62 -6.44 -15.05
CA ASN A 91 -2.05 -7.82 -15.12
C ASN A 91 -2.45 -8.12 -16.57
N GLU A 92 -1.56 -8.78 -17.32
CA GLU A 92 -1.76 -9.18 -18.73
C GLU A 92 -3.04 -10.02 -18.94
N THR A 93 -3.66 -10.54 -17.88
CA THR A 93 -4.87 -11.37 -17.95
C THR A 93 -6.16 -10.55 -17.82
N GLN A 94 -6.10 -9.33 -17.26
CA GLN A 94 -7.29 -8.53 -16.89
C GLN A 94 -7.29 -7.12 -17.50
N ASP A 95 -6.27 -6.74 -18.28
CA ASP A 95 -6.07 -5.37 -18.80
C ASP A 95 -6.19 -4.27 -17.71
N ASP A 96 -5.88 -4.67 -16.46
CA ASP A 96 -6.02 -3.86 -15.27
C ASP A 96 -4.67 -3.67 -14.58
N THR A 97 -4.47 -2.49 -14.00
CA THR A 97 -3.33 -2.23 -13.10
C THR A 97 -3.64 -2.72 -11.70
N ILE A 98 -2.79 -3.58 -11.13
CA ILE A 98 -3.03 -4.25 -9.84
C ILE A 98 -2.12 -3.72 -8.73
N ASN A 99 -2.64 -3.65 -7.51
CA ASN A 99 -1.88 -3.38 -6.29
C ASN A 99 -1.42 -4.66 -5.58
N SER A 100 -0.67 -4.51 -4.49
CA SER A 100 -0.12 -5.63 -3.70
C SER A 100 -1.15 -6.57 -3.08
N TRP A 101 -2.42 -6.15 -3.06
CA TRP A 101 -3.55 -6.94 -2.58
C TRP A 101 -4.35 -7.61 -3.71
N GLY A 102 -3.94 -7.41 -4.97
CA GLY A 102 -4.65 -7.90 -6.15
C GLY A 102 -5.92 -7.12 -6.48
N GLY A 103 -6.10 -5.93 -5.89
CA GLY A 103 -7.16 -5.00 -6.29
C GLY A 103 -6.67 -4.03 -7.36
N THR A 104 -7.61 -3.31 -7.98
CA THR A 104 -7.32 -2.41 -9.09
C THR A 104 -6.72 -1.08 -8.59
N LEU A 105 -5.83 -0.53 -9.40
CA LEU A 105 -5.33 0.83 -9.28
C LEU A 105 -5.94 1.68 -10.38
N PHE A 106 -6.37 2.89 -10.05
CA PHE A 106 -6.84 3.84 -11.06
C PHE A 106 -6.03 5.12 -11.00
N LEU A 107 -5.56 5.56 -12.16
CA LEU A 107 -5.02 6.89 -12.35
C LEU A 107 -6.07 7.76 -13.02
N ARG A 108 -6.51 8.80 -12.33
CA ARG A 108 -7.51 9.74 -12.83
C ARG A 108 -6.90 11.12 -12.98
N PHE A 109 -7.23 11.77 -14.07
CA PHE A 109 -6.77 13.12 -14.38
C PHE A 109 -7.90 14.13 -14.25
N ASN A 110 -7.56 15.34 -13.83
CA ASN A 110 -8.44 16.49 -14.05
C ASN A 110 -8.44 16.83 -15.54
N ASN A 111 -9.56 17.32 -16.06
CA ASN A 111 -9.58 17.97 -17.36
C ASN A 111 -9.91 19.45 -17.17
N PRO A 112 -8.98 20.37 -17.49
CA PRO A 112 -7.62 20.13 -17.98
C PRO A 112 -6.66 19.57 -16.91
N ILE A 113 -5.65 18.80 -17.37
CA ILE A 113 -4.66 18.10 -16.53
C ILE A 113 -3.91 19.05 -15.60
N GLY A 114 -3.65 20.29 -16.05
CA GLY A 114 -2.79 21.28 -15.40
C GLY A 114 -3.16 21.70 -13.97
N THR A 115 -4.15 21.08 -13.34
CA THR A 115 -4.52 21.30 -11.93
C THR A 115 -4.14 20.14 -11.00
N GLY A 116 -4.00 18.91 -11.52
CA GLY A 116 -3.65 17.73 -10.73
C GLY A 116 -4.23 16.41 -11.24
N PHE A 117 -3.95 15.35 -10.50
CA PHE A 117 -4.37 13.98 -10.76
C PHE A 117 -4.60 13.24 -9.44
N SER A 118 -5.33 12.13 -9.47
CA SER A 118 -5.47 11.24 -8.32
C SER A 118 -5.08 9.81 -8.63
N VAL A 119 -4.46 9.17 -7.66
CA VAL A 119 -4.20 7.73 -7.67
C VAL A 119 -5.16 7.08 -6.68
N GLU A 120 -6.02 6.21 -7.19
CA GLU A 120 -7.00 5.43 -6.43
C GLU A 120 -6.50 3.99 -6.28
N VAL A 121 -6.59 3.47 -5.06
CA VAL A 121 -6.14 2.14 -4.68
C VAL A 121 -7.35 1.40 -4.14
N ASP A 122 -7.84 0.41 -4.89
CA ASP A 122 -8.95 -0.42 -4.48
C ASP A 122 -8.48 -1.65 -3.73
N ILE A 123 -9.08 -1.91 -2.57
CA ILE A 123 -8.76 -3.09 -1.79
C ILE A 123 -9.86 -4.13 -2.03
N PRO A 124 -9.53 -5.29 -2.61
CA PRO A 124 -10.53 -6.22 -3.09
C PRO A 124 -11.31 -6.85 -1.92
N ALA A 125 -12.57 -7.18 -2.18
CA ALA A 125 -13.45 -7.81 -1.19
C ALA A 125 -13.02 -9.24 -0.82
N THR A 126 -12.06 -9.82 -1.55
CA THR A 126 -11.44 -11.12 -1.24
C THR A 126 -10.59 -11.10 0.02
N ILE A 127 -10.23 -9.91 0.51
CA ILE A 127 -9.47 -9.71 1.74
C ILE A 127 -10.40 -9.51 2.92
N ASP A 128 -10.04 -10.09 4.08
CA ASP A 128 -10.79 -9.95 5.32
C ASP A 128 -10.96 -8.47 5.73
N VAL A 129 -12.10 -8.14 6.32
CA VAL A 129 -12.45 -6.76 6.74
C VAL A 129 -11.39 -6.17 7.68
N THR A 130 -10.79 -6.98 8.55
CA THR A 130 -9.74 -6.56 9.48
C THR A 130 -8.47 -6.15 8.74
N GLU A 131 -8.07 -6.94 7.76
CA GLU A 131 -6.87 -6.69 6.95
C GLU A 131 -7.10 -5.52 5.99
N ARG A 132 -8.29 -5.41 5.39
CA ARG A 132 -8.70 -4.24 4.60
C ARG A 132 -8.57 -2.94 5.39
N ARG A 133 -9.06 -2.93 6.63
CA ARG A 133 -8.95 -1.76 7.52
C ARG A 133 -7.50 -1.44 7.85
N ALA A 134 -6.68 -2.46 8.13
CA ALA A 134 -5.25 -2.29 8.38
C ALA A 134 -4.51 -1.74 7.15
N ALA A 135 -4.86 -2.20 5.95
CA ALA A 135 -4.31 -1.73 4.69
C ALA A 135 -4.65 -0.24 4.44
N CYS A 136 -5.91 0.15 4.57
CA CYS A 136 -6.32 1.55 4.43
C CYS A 136 -5.61 2.47 5.44
N LEU A 137 -5.59 2.06 6.72
CA LEU A 137 -4.93 2.83 7.78
C LEU A 137 -3.42 2.93 7.52
N GLY A 138 -2.81 1.84 7.09
CA GLY A 138 -1.40 1.79 6.71
C GLY A 138 -1.09 2.76 5.57
N LEU A 139 -1.90 2.76 4.50
CA LEU A 139 -1.72 3.66 3.36
C LEU A 139 -1.87 5.13 3.75
N MET A 140 -2.91 5.48 4.51
CA MET A 140 -3.13 6.86 4.95
C MET A 140 -2.05 7.39 5.90
N THR A 141 -1.49 6.53 6.74
CA THR A 141 -0.46 6.93 7.71
C THR A 141 0.94 6.98 7.10
N SER A 142 1.19 6.20 6.05
CA SER A 142 2.47 6.17 5.32
C SER A 142 2.58 7.26 4.25
N LEU A 143 1.46 7.68 3.66
CA LEU A 143 1.36 8.82 2.76
C LEU A 143 0.48 9.91 3.40
N PRO A 144 0.98 10.63 4.42
CA PRO A 144 0.22 11.69 5.05
C PRO A 144 -0.05 12.81 4.03
N ALA A 145 -1.32 13.04 3.73
CA ALA A 145 -1.72 14.18 2.94
C ALA A 145 -1.59 15.46 3.77
N VAL A 146 -1.02 16.49 3.17
CA VAL A 146 -0.91 17.79 3.83
C VAL A 146 -2.21 18.53 3.59
N ALA A 147 -3.06 18.57 4.62
CA ALA A 147 -4.34 19.25 4.58
C ALA A 147 -4.18 20.68 4.08
N THR A 148 -4.73 20.90 2.90
CA THR A 148 -4.87 22.22 2.30
C THR A 148 -6.35 22.56 2.34
N ASN A 149 -6.71 23.85 2.36
CA ASN A 149 -8.09 24.28 2.59
C ASN A 149 -9.02 23.79 1.46
N TYR A 150 -9.51 22.57 1.57
CA TYR A 150 -10.38 21.93 0.59
C TYR A 150 -11.78 21.74 1.18
N ALA A 151 -12.80 22.01 0.37
CA ALA A 151 -14.22 21.97 0.75
C ALA A 151 -15.06 21.29 -0.34
N GLY A 152 -14.59 20.15 -0.85
CA GLY A 152 -15.33 19.31 -1.81
C GLY A 152 -15.35 17.84 -1.40
N GLY A 153 -16.19 17.05 -2.06
CA GLY A 153 -16.15 15.59 -1.99
C GLY A 153 -15.43 15.01 -3.21
N PHE A 154 -14.84 13.81 -3.08
CA PHE A 154 -14.37 13.07 -4.24
C PHE A 154 -15.59 12.50 -4.97
N ASN A 155 -16.00 13.15 -6.05
CA ASN A 155 -16.86 12.54 -7.05
C ASN A 155 -15.94 11.99 -8.14
N ASN A 156 -16.35 10.93 -8.86
CA ASN A 156 -15.56 10.34 -9.96
C ASN A 156 -15.13 11.36 -11.05
N THR A 157 -15.66 12.58 -11.00
CA THR A 157 -15.08 13.82 -11.51
C THR A 157 -14.43 14.61 -10.37
N LEU A 158 -13.10 14.69 -10.38
CA LEU A 158 -12.31 15.46 -9.43
C LEU A 158 -12.80 16.93 -9.32
N PRO A 159 -12.57 17.59 -8.17
CA PRO A 159 -13.11 18.91 -7.88
C PRO A 159 -12.79 19.95 -8.96
N THR A 160 -13.85 20.52 -9.53
CA THR A 160 -13.78 21.62 -10.50
C THR A 160 -13.55 22.99 -9.86
N SER A 161 -13.69 23.10 -8.54
CA SER A 161 -13.37 24.32 -7.80
C SER A 161 -11.94 24.27 -7.27
N ALA A 162 -11.06 24.95 -8.01
CA ALA A 162 -9.74 25.34 -7.57
C ALA A 162 -9.85 26.26 -6.34
N VAL A 163 -9.99 25.67 -5.14
CA VAL A 163 -9.57 26.37 -3.93
C VAL A 163 -8.05 26.33 -3.93
N GLU A 164 -7.45 27.51 -3.74
CA GLU A 164 -6.02 27.74 -3.71
C GLU A 164 -5.38 26.95 -2.56
N ILE A 165 -5.03 25.71 -2.87
CA ILE A 165 -4.23 24.85 -2.03
C ILE A 165 -2.78 25.37 -2.16
N ASP A 166 -2.21 25.85 -1.06
CA ASP A 166 -0.81 26.28 -0.95
C ASP A 166 0.10 25.14 -1.46
N PRO A 167 1.06 25.39 -2.37
CA PRO A 167 1.83 24.31 -2.99
C PRO A 167 2.69 23.59 -1.96
N VAL A 168 2.30 22.37 -1.62
CA VAL A 168 3.21 21.40 -1.04
C VAL A 168 4.10 20.93 -2.18
N GLN A 169 5.22 21.61 -2.36
CA GLN A 169 6.25 21.15 -3.29
C GLN A 169 6.80 19.82 -2.77
N GLY A 170 6.57 18.73 -3.50
CA GLY A 170 7.12 17.42 -3.17
C GLY A 170 6.25 16.23 -3.60
N ASN A 171 6.72 15.03 -3.31
CA ASN A 171 6.06 13.75 -3.63
C ASN A 171 4.87 13.40 -2.72
N ALA A 172 4.54 14.28 -1.78
CA ALA A 172 3.41 14.06 -0.89
C ALA A 172 2.07 14.39 -1.58
N PRO A 173 0.99 13.66 -1.24
CA PRO A 173 -0.34 14.02 -1.68
C PRO A 173 -0.84 15.28 -0.97
N SER A 174 -1.67 16.05 -1.68
CA SER A 174 -2.34 17.25 -1.18
C SER A 174 -3.67 16.96 -0.50
N LEU A 175 -4.35 15.87 -0.89
CA LEU A 175 -5.57 15.37 -0.25
C LEU A 175 -5.54 13.84 -0.22
N ALA A 176 -6.21 13.26 0.78
CA ALA A 176 -6.45 11.83 0.88
C ALA A 176 -7.94 11.56 1.13
N PHE A 177 -8.49 10.59 0.43
CA PHE A 177 -9.87 10.16 0.53
C PHE A 177 -9.92 8.68 0.90
N VAL A 178 -10.95 8.29 1.64
CA VAL A 178 -11.25 6.90 1.95
C VAL A 178 -12.60 6.53 1.38
N ARG A 179 -12.68 5.35 0.78
CA ARG A 179 -13.93 4.80 0.28
C ARG A 179 -14.57 3.90 1.32
N ASP A 180 -15.77 4.26 1.78
CA ASP A 180 -16.62 3.40 2.60
C ASP A 180 -17.86 2.97 1.79
N GLY A 181 -17.90 1.70 1.41
CA GLY A 181 -18.86 1.22 0.41
C GLY A 181 -18.71 1.92 -0.94
N ALA A 182 -19.74 2.67 -1.37
CA ALA A 182 -19.76 3.40 -2.62
C ALA A 182 -19.41 4.90 -2.48
N ALA A 183 -19.26 5.40 -1.24
CA ALA A 183 -19.03 6.80 -0.97
C ALA A 183 -17.56 7.07 -0.67
N TRP A 184 -17.06 8.20 -1.18
CA TRP A 184 -15.74 8.71 -0.84
C TRP A 184 -15.83 9.81 0.21
N GLU A 185 -15.06 9.67 1.27
CA GLU A 185 -14.97 10.64 2.35
C GLU A 185 -13.59 11.28 2.39
N ASP A 186 -13.54 12.60 2.58
CA ASP A 186 -12.28 13.32 2.80
C ASP A 186 -11.69 12.90 4.15
N ALA A 187 -10.54 12.24 4.11
CA ALA A 187 -9.79 11.80 5.28
C ALA A 187 -8.70 12.80 5.68
N THR A 188 -8.44 13.83 4.86
CA THR A 188 -7.36 14.80 5.06
C THR A 188 -7.52 15.62 6.35
N LYS A 189 -8.77 15.82 6.80
CA LYS A 189 -9.10 16.54 8.04
C LYS A 189 -9.40 15.62 9.23
N LYS A 190 -9.36 14.31 9.04
CA LYS A 190 -9.65 13.33 10.09
C LYS A 190 -8.36 12.95 10.80
N SER A 191 -8.37 12.93 12.12
CA SER A 191 -7.29 12.32 12.90
C SER A 191 -7.23 10.81 12.62
N VAL A 192 -6.07 10.19 12.85
CA VAL A 192 -5.90 8.73 12.75
C VAL A 192 -6.96 7.99 13.57
N ALA A 193 -7.32 8.50 14.75
CA ALA A 193 -8.37 7.94 15.59
C ALA A 193 -9.76 8.00 14.92
N GLN A 194 -10.12 9.14 14.32
CA GLN A 194 -11.40 9.32 13.60
C GLN A 194 -11.46 8.46 12.34
N ILE A 195 -10.36 8.38 11.60
CA ILE A 195 -10.23 7.46 10.46
C ILE A 195 -10.49 6.04 10.94
N THR A 196 -9.86 5.63 12.04
CA THR A 196 -10.00 4.28 12.57
C THR A 196 -11.44 3.97 12.96
N THR A 197 -12.19 4.91 13.54
CA THR A 197 -13.59 4.69 13.94
C THR A 197 -14.58 4.70 12.78
N ASP A 198 -14.35 5.54 11.77
CA ASP A 198 -15.28 5.70 10.64
C ASP A 198 -15.11 4.60 9.58
N THR A 199 -13.90 4.05 9.42
CA THR A 199 -13.54 3.12 8.34
C THR A 199 -13.89 1.66 8.62
N THR A 200 -15.10 1.40 9.13
CA THR A 200 -15.54 0.02 9.43
C THR A 200 -15.63 -0.87 8.19
N SER A 201 -15.83 -0.29 6.98
CA SER A 201 -15.83 -1.03 5.72
C SER A 201 -14.95 -0.43 4.63
N CYS A 202 -13.78 0.14 4.97
CA CYS A 202 -12.87 0.69 3.96
C CYS A 202 -12.64 -0.27 2.78
N THR A 203 -12.94 0.21 1.57
CA THR A 203 -12.82 -0.55 0.31
C THR A 203 -11.80 0.04 -0.65
N GLY A 204 -11.21 1.19 -0.30
CA GLY A 204 -10.22 1.86 -1.12
C GLY A 204 -9.75 3.18 -0.51
N VAL A 205 -8.63 3.68 -1.03
CA VAL A 205 -8.08 4.99 -0.68
C VAL A 205 -7.69 5.72 -1.96
N ALA A 206 -7.85 7.04 -1.99
CA ALA A 206 -7.42 7.85 -3.12
C ALA A 206 -6.55 9.00 -2.65
N PHE A 207 -5.48 9.27 -3.38
CA PHE A 207 -4.51 10.30 -3.11
C PHE A 207 -4.52 11.32 -4.23
N TYR A 208 -4.72 12.58 -3.91
CA TYR A 208 -4.71 13.67 -4.89
C TYR A 208 -3.37 14.40 -4.89
N PHE A 209 -2.81 14.58 -6.08
CA PHE A 209 -1.54 15.23 -6.32
C PHE A 209 -1.73 16.43 -7.25
N ARG A 210 -0.94 17.48 -7.00
CA ARG A 210 -0.76 18.57 -7.96
C ARG A 210 0.39 18.29 -8.92
N LEU A 211 0.26 18.87 -10.10
CA LEU A 211 1.19 18.83 -11.22
C LEU A 211 2.19 19.99 -11.22
#